data_AF-A0A1N6MVY7-F1
#
_entry.id   AF-A0A1N6MVY7-F1
#
_cell.length_a   1.000
_cell.length_b   1.000
_cell.length_c   1.000
_cell.angle_alpha   90.00
_cell.angle_beta   90.00
_cell.angle_gamma   90.00
#
_symmetry.space_group_name_H-M   'P 1'
#
loop_
_entity.id
_entity.type
_entity.pdbx_description
1 polymer ?
#
loop_
_entity_poly.entity_id
_entity_poly.type
_entity_poly.pdbx_seq_one_letter_code
_entity_poly.pdbx_strand_id
1 'polypeptide(L)'
;MKLSKSRNLKLPPIPIPSSAEANIKDLVEKSAVQWIRNNKQLSFIGNNGLVYRLLEEAIQAIELTNIGKDLLGRIESTCRRKSEELIIHLNSSKFAVDPLRASDAHNHKGSGSNFYCNLTKLDSLYESGITRPQRYACMVFHELLHVLHNLNGEHGEHPLGIRPCPIPGALVDSTALLEEARTVGLGRFSNEILSENKFRAELGVPRRTVYQHESAAIYDDNTVIKGVEKREPLYSDILVVSSEKYD
;
A
#
# COMPACT_ATOMS: atom_id res chain seq x y z
N MET A 1 33.07 -26.03 14.92
CA MET A 1 32.01 -25.19 14.30
C MET A 1 31.04 -24.74 15.39
N LYS A 2 31.03 -23.45 15.75
CA LYS A 2 30.09 -22.91 16.75
C LYS A 2 28.82 -22.46 16.02
N LEU A 3 27.69 -23.11 16.29
CA LEU A 3 26.36 -22.68 15.83
C LEU A 3 25.94 -21.44 16.64
N SER A 4 25.77 -20.31 15.96
CA SER A 4 25.25 -19.07 16.56
C SER A 4 23.76 -19.23 16.86
N LYS A 5 23.38 -19.08 18.14
CA LYS A 5 21.98 -19.04 18.59
C LYS A 5 21.29 -17.80 18.00
N SER A 6 20.27 -18.02 17.18
CA SER A 6 19.28 -16.99 16.81
C SER A 6 18.57 -16.52 18.08
N ARG A 7 18.64 -15.22 18.38
CA ARG A 7 17.87 -14.60 19.45
C ARG A 7 16.45 -14.37 18.94
N ASN A 8 15.55 -15.30 19.25
CA ASN A 8 14.11 -15.07 19.15
C ASN A 8 13.72 -13.95 20.12
N LEU A 9 13.60 -12.73 19.61
CA LEU A 9 12.92 -11.63 20.30
C LEU A 9 11.43 -11.94 20.34
N LYS A 10 10.98 -12.64 21.39
CA LYS A 10 9.56 -12.70 21.73
C LYS A 10 9.19 -11.37 22.39
N LEU A 11 8.58 -10.48 21.62
CA LEU A 11 7.89 -9.33 22.19
C LEU A 11 6.67 -9.86 22.98
N PRO A 12 6.43 -9.38 24.21
CA PRO A 12 5.25 -9.77 24.97
C PRO A 12 3.99 -9.27 24.25
N PRO A 13 2.88 -10.04 24.26
CA PRO A 13 1.61 -9.57 23.73
C PRO A 13 1.14 -8.38 24.57
N ILE A 14 0.90 -7.24 23.91
CA ILE A 14 0.33 -6.06 24.55
C ILE A 14 -1.14 -6.37 24.85
N PRO A 15 -1.64 -6.05 26.07
CA PRO A 15 -3.05 -6.23 26.40
C PRO A 15 -3.92 -5.46 25.40
N ILE A 16 -4.88 -6.12 24.75
CA ILE A 16 -5.85 -5.48 23.86
C ILE A 16 -6.71 -4.55 24.74
N PRO A 17 -6.60 -3.22 24.63
CA PRO A 17 -7.39 -2.35 25.49
C PRO A 17 -8.81 -2.29 24.94
N SER A 18 -9.77 -2.30 25.85
CA SER A 18 -11.20 -2.07 25.63
C SER A 18 -11.48 -0.97 24.60
N SER A 19 -12.57 -1.12 23.83
CA SER A 19 -13.04 -0.21 22.77
C SER A 19 -13.52 1.17 23.28
N ALA A 20 -12.98 1.67 24.38
CA ALA A 20 -13.28 3.00 24.88
C ALA A 20 -12.82 4.05 23.85
N GLU A 21 -13.66 5.06 23.65
CA GLU A 21 -13.31 6.24 22.85
C GLU A 21 -12.00 6.83 23.38
N ALA A 22 -11.01 6.97 22.51
CA ALA A 22 -9.69 7.45 22.87
C ALA A 22 -9.51 8.90 22.43
N ASN A 23 -8.78 9.67 23.24
CA ASN A 23 -8.25 10.96 22.80
C ASN A 23 -7.08 10.71 21.83
N ILE A 24 -7.39 10.70 20.53
CA ILE A 24 -6.41 10.41 19.47
C ILE A 24 -5.29 11.45 19.43
N LYS A 25 -5.58 12.71 19.74
CA LYS A 25 -4.57 13.77 19.76
C LYS A 25 -3.46 13.45 20.78
N ASP A 26 -3.85 13.07 22.00
CA ASP A 26 -2.89 12.68 23.04
C ASP A 26 -2.08 11.44 22.65
N LEU A 27 -2.70 10.49 21.94
CA LEU A 27 -2.00 9.30 21.46
C LEU A 27 -0.96 9.66 20.38
N VAL A 28 -1.31 10.52 19.43
CA VAL A 28 -0.39 11.02 18.38
C VAL A 28 0.78 11.76 19.00
N GLU A 29 0.54 12.66 19.96
CA GLU A 29 1.60 13.41 20.64
C GLU A 29 2.57 12.50 21.40
N LYS A 30 2.07 11.40 21.96
CA LYS A 30 2.85 10.41 22.72
C LYS A 30 3.37 9.26 21.86
N SER A 31 3.11 9.28 20.55
CA SER A 31 3.44 8.17 19.66
C SER A 31 4.94 7.85 19.71
N ALA A 32 5.26 6.56 19.72
CA ALA A 32 6.64 6.10 19.64
C ALA A 32 7.22 6.20 18.22
N VAL A 33 6.34 6.32 17.22
CA VAL A 33 6.67 6.39 15.79
C VAL A 33 7.00 7.83 15.42
N GLN A 34 8.22 8.06 14.93
CA GLN A 34 8.68 9.44 14.68
C GLN A 34 7.90 10.09 13.55
N TRP A 35 7.62 9.34 12.49
CA TRP A 35 6.83 9.82 11.36
C TRP A 35 5.43 10.28 11.78
N ILE A 36 4.72 9.55 12.64
CA ILE A 36 3.40 9.96 13.14
C ILE A 36 3.51 11.24 13.97
N ARG A 37 4.46 11.29 14.90
CA ARG A 37 4.58 12.41 15.85
C ARG A 37 5.05 13.71 15.21
N ASN A 38 5.89 13.63 14.18
CA ASN A 38 6.57 14.80 13.61
C ASN A 38 5.97 15.28 12.27
N ASN A 39 5.16 14.47 11.59
CA ASN A 39 4.60 14.81 10.29
C ASN A 39 3.38 15.74 10.42
N LYS A 40 3.59 17.04 10.19
CA LYS A 40 2.54 18.07 10.22
C LYS A 40 1.50 17.97 9.09
N GLN A 41 1.72 17.13 8.09
CA GLN A 41 0.78 16.89 6.99
C GLN A 41 -0.13 15.70 7.26
N LEU A 42 0.04 15.04 8.41
CA LEU A 42 -0.78 13.93 8.86
C LEU A 42 -1.89 14.45 9.77
N SER A 43 -3.14 14.10 9.46
CA SER A 43 -4.27 14.36 10.35
C SER A 43 -5.04 13.06 10.61
N PHE A 44 -5.66 12.98 11.79
CA PHE A 44 -6.46 11.83 12.20
C PHE A 44 -7.88 12.27 12.51
N ILE A 45 -8.86 11.52 11.97
CA ILE A 45 -10.28 11.73 12.21
C ILE A 45 -10.86 10.45 12.84
N GLY A 46 -11.56 10.60 13.95
CA GLY A 46 -12.18 9.51 14.70
C GLY A 46 -11.62 9.38 16.11
N ASN A 47 -12.13 8.39 16.85
CA ASN A 47 -11.81 8.14 18.26
C ASN A 47 -11.54 6.65 18.55
N ASN A 48 -11.42 5.81 17.53
CA ASN A 48 -11.14 4.38 17.69
C ASN A 48 -9.67 4.13 18.07
N GLY A 49 -9.41 4.09 19.38
CA GLY A 49 -8.07 3.87 19.92
C GLY A 49 -7.47 2.49 19.63
N LEU A 50 -8.29 1.46 19.40
CA LEU A 50 -7.79 0.14 19.01
C LEU A 50 -7.20 0.19 17.60
N VAL A 51 -7.96 0.71 16.63
CA VAL A 51 -7.49 0.85 15.24
C VAL A 51 -6.26 1.75 15.18
N TYR A 52 -6.24 2.85 15.96
CA TYR A 52 -5.06 3.70 16.05
C TYR A 52 -3.81 2.93 16.48
N ARG A 53 -3.88 2.15 17.58
CA ARG A 53 -2.72 1.39 18.07
C ARG A 53 -2.23 0.35 17.07
N LEU A 54 -3.15 -0.36 16.41
CA LEU A 54 -2.80 -1.32 15.36
C LEU A 54 -2.11 -0.64 14.17
N LEU A 55 -2.59 0.55 13.78
CA LEU A 55 -1.97 1.36 12.75
C LEU A 55 -0.60 1.89 13.18
N GLU A 56 -0.46 2.34 14.43
CA GLU A 56 0.80 2.81 14.99
C GLU A 56 1.86 1.69 14.98
N GLU A 57 1.50 0.49 15.45
CA GLU A 57 2.38 -0.69 15.39
C GLU A 57 2.76 -1.06 13.95
N ALA A 58 1.82 -0.98 13.01
CA ALA A 58 2.07 -1.24 11.60
C ALA A 58 3.05 -0.21 11.00
N ILE A 59 2.84 1.09 11.26
CA ILE A 59 3.75 2.15 10.79
C ILE A 59 5.11 2.03 11.48
N GLN A 60 5.17 1.64 12.76
CA GLN A 60 6.44 1.35 13.44
C GLN A 60 7.22 0.26 12.72
N ALA A 61 6.56 -0.86 12.37
CA ALA A 61 7.20 -1.94 11.62
C ALA A 61 7.69 -1.47 10.24
N ILE A 62 6.93 -0.60 9.56
CA ILE A 62 7.32 0.03 8.31
C ILE A 62 8.57 0.91 8.49
N GLU A 63 8.56 1.80 9.49
CA GLU A 63 9.65 2.75 9.80
C GLU A 63 10.97 2.04 10.19
N LEU A 64 10.93 0.75 10.54
CA LEU A 64 12.13 -0.03 10.84
C LEU A 64 12.84 -0.60 9.60
N THR A 65 12.21 -0.55 8.42
CA THR A 65 12.76 -1.05 7.14
C THR A 65 13.32 0.08 6.28
N ASN A 66 14.23 -0.20 5.35
CA ASN A 66 14.77 0.85 4.47
C ASN A 66 13.73 1.26 3.41
N ILE A 67 13.03 0.28 2.83
CA ILE A 67 11.95 0.52 1.87
C ILE A 67 10.81 1.30 2.53
N GLY A 68 10.46 0.98 3.77
CA GLY A 68 9.46 1.71 4.54
C GLY A 68 9.87 3.15 4.83
N LYS A 69 11.12 3.38 5.27
CA LYS A 69 11.63 4.74 5.48
C LYS A 69 11.61 5.58 4.20
N ASP A 70 12.00 4.99 3.06
CA ASP A 70 11.97 5.69 1.77
C ASP A 70 10.52 6.08 1.39
N LEU A 71 9.56 5.15 1.52
CA LEU A 71 8.15 5.45 1.27
C LEU A 71 7.61 6.58 2.17
N LEU A 72 7.79 6.44 3.49
CA LEU A 72 7.29 7.41 4.47
C LEU A 72 7.92 8.80 4.27
N GLY A 73 9.22 8.85 3.97
CA GLY A 73 9.94 10.09 3.66
C GLY A 73 9.48 10.74 2.35
N ARG A 74 9.18 9.97 1.31
CA ARG A 74 8.62 10.48 0.04
C ARG A 74 7.21 11.04 0.21
N ILE A 75 6.36 10.37 0.98
CA ILE A 75 5.02 10.86 1.31
C ILE A 75 5.14 12.20 2.04
N GLU A 76 5.91 12.25 3.14
CA GLU A 76 6.06 13.47 3.93
C GLU A 76 6.63 14.63 3.10
N SER A 77 7.71 14.39 2.37
CA SER A 77 8.36 15.42 1.55
C SER A 77 7.45 15.90 0.41
N THR A 78 6.68 15.01 -0.21
CA THR A 78 5.77 15.37 -1.30
C THR A 78 4.54 16.11 -0.79
N CYS A 79 3.92 15.66 0.30
CA CYS A 79 2.87 16.39 1.00
C CYS A 79 3.32 17.83 1.29
N ARG A 80 4.49 17.99 1.94
CA ARG A 80 5.02 19.31 2.29
C ARG A 80 5.29 20.18 1.05
N ARG A 81 5.87 19.62 0.00
CA ARG A 81 6.19 20.35 -1.23
C ARG A 81 4.95 20.82 -1.97
N LYS A 82 3.88 20.01 -1.95
CA LYS A 82 2.62 20.30 -2.64
C LYS A 82 1.56 20.96 -1.75
N SER A 83 1.86 21.16 -0.46
CA SER A 83 0.89 21.60 0.55
C SER A 83 -0.36 20.70 0.59
N GLU A 84 -0.14 19.39 0.51
CA GLU A 84 -1.17 18.36 0.54
C GLU A 84 -1.13 17.59 1.86
N GLU A 85 -2.26 17.00 2.23
CA GLU A 85 -2.40 16.29 3.50
C GLU A 85 -2.75 14.80 3.30
N LEU A 86 -2.37 14.00 4.30
CA LEU A 86 -2.87 12.63 4.48
C LEU A 86 -3.82 12.62 5.68
N ILE A 87 -5.10 12.36 5.42
CA ILE A 87 -6.15 12.30 6.43
C ILE A 87 -6.47 10.84 6.73
N ILE A 88 -6.20 10.39 7.95
CA ILE A 88 -6.44 9.01 8.39
C ILE A 88 -7.75 8.91 9.16
N HIS A 89 -8.70 8.13 8.65
CA HIS A 89 -10.02 7.92 9.25
C HIS A 89 -10.04 6.62 10.06
N LEU A 90 -10.18 6.71 11.39
CA LEU A 90 -10.06 5.59 12.32
C LEU A 90 -11.39 4.86 12.61
N ASN A 91 -12.52 5.51 12.31
CA ASN A 91 -13.86 4.96 12.56
C ASN A 91 -14.53 4.43 11.28
N SER A 92 -13.76 4.26 10.22
CA SER A 92 -14.29 3.85 8.92
C SER A 92 -14.75 2.39 8.92
N SER A 93 -15.74 2.06 8.10
CA SER A 93 -16.12 0.67 7.78
C SER A 93 -15.33 0.09 6.60
N LYS A 94 -14.49 0.91 5.94
CA LYS A 94 -13.62 0.52 4.82
C LYS A 94 -12.14 0.56 5.20
N PHE A 95 -11.36 -0.23 4.48
CA PHE A 95 -9.90 -0.18 4.44
C PHE A 95 -9.51 0.13 2.99
N ALA A 96 -9.17 1.38 2.69
CA ALA A 96 -8.89 1.85 1.33
C ALA A 96 -8.31 3.28 1.35
N VAL A 97 -7.73 3.70 0.23
CA VAL A 97 -7.23 5.06 0.00
C VAL A 97 -7.96 5.73 -1.16
N ASP A 98 -8.49 6.93 -0.92
CA ASP A 98 -9.08 7.79 -1.96
C ASP A 98 -8.31 9.12 -2.04
N PRO A 99 -8.12 9.69 -3.24
CA PRO A 99 -7.54 11.02 -3.37
C PRO A 99 -8.49 12.10 -2.83
N LEU A 100 -7.95 13.19 -2.30
CA LEU A 100 -8.75 14.37 -1.91
C LEU A 100 -9.36 15.06 -3.14
N ARG A 101 -8.65 15.02 -4.28
CA ARG A 101 -9.08 15.56 -5.57
C ARG A 101 -8.82 14.52 -6.66
N ALA A 102 -9.86 13.80 -7.06
CA ALA A 102 -9.76 12.74 -8.06
C ALA A 102 -9.16 13.23 -9.39
N SER A 103 -9.53 14.44 -9.84
CA SER A 103 -9.01 15.00 -11.10
C SER A 103 -7.51 15.28 -11.09
N ASP A 104 -6.92 15.52 -9.92
CA ASP A 104 -5.48 15.83 -9.79
C ASP A 104 -4.66 14.56 -9.55
N ALA A 105 -5.29 13.45 -9.16
CA ALA A 105 -4.62 12.20 -8.85
C ALA A 105 -4.15 11.42 -10.09
N HIS A 106 -4.61 11.79 -11.28
CA HIS A 106 -4.34 11.07 -12.55
C HIS A 106 -3.86 11.99 -13.68
N ASN A 107 -3.16 13.09 -13.36
CA ASN A 107 -2.70 14.07 -14.35
C ASN A 107 -1.32 14.67 -14.01
N HIS A 108 -0.52 13.94 -13.21
CA HIS A 108 0.79 14.35 -12.68
C HIS A 108 0.80 15.59 -11.78
N LYS A 109 -0.34 16.26 -11.54
CA LYS A 109 -0.43 17.36 -10.57
C LYS A 109 -0.39 16.86 -9.15
N GLY A 110 -1.08 15.76 -8.87
CA GLY A 110 -1.14 15.08 -7.58
C GLY A 110 -2.12 15.68 -6.58
N SER A 111 -2.52 14.85 -5.62
CA SER A 111 -3.46 15.19 -4.56
C SER A 111 -3.08 14.51 -3.25
N GLY A 112 -3.41 15.14 -2.12
CA GLY A 112 -3.44 14.45 -0.82
C GLY A 112 -4.46 13.30 -0.83
N SER A 113 -4.58 12.60 0.30
CA SER A 113 -5.39 11.38 0.36
C SER A 113 -6.20 11.27 1.65
N ASN A 114 -7.38 10.66 1.54
CA ASN A 114 -8.07 10.05 2.64
C ASN A 114 -7.63 8.58 2.74
N PHE A 115 -6.99 8.19 3.84
CA PHE A 115 -6.75 6.80 4.17
C PHE A 115 -7.78 6.34 5.20
N TYR A 116 -8.70 5.50 4.77
CA TYR A 116 -9.69 4.91 5.64
C TYR A 116 -9.13 3.65 6.25
N CYS A 117 -8.91 3.65 7.56
CA CYS A 117 -8.22 2.58 8.25
C CYS A 117 -9.23 1.79 9.09
N ASN A 118 -9.52 0.54 8.69
CA ASN A 118 -10.22 -0.44 9.49
C ASN A 118 -9.49 -1.80 9.47
N LEU A 119 -8.37 -1.87 10.17
CA LEU A 119 -7.55 -3.09 10.26
C LEU A 119 -8.29 -4.27 10.90
N THR A 120 -9.26 -4.00 11.78
CA THR A 120 -10.04 -5.04 12.47
C THR A 120 -11.02 -5.78 11.56
N LYS A 121 -11.47 -5.17 10.45
CA LYS A 121 -12.36 -5.83 9.47
C LYS A 121 -11.68 -7.00 8.76
N LEU A 122 -10.35 -6.98 8.70
CA LEU A 122 -9.54 -7.86 7.86
C LEU A 122 -8.87 -8.99 8.65
N ASP A 123 -9.27 -9.18 9.91
CA ASP A 123 -8.78 -10.26 10.78
C ASP A 123 -9.13 -11.66 10.29
N SER A 124 -10.15 -11.79 9.44
CA SER A 124 -10.56 -13.06 8.84
C SER A 124 -9.68 -13.49 7.66
N LEU A 125 -8.88 -12.59 7.10
CA LEU A 125 -7.96 -12.93 6.02
C LEU A 125 -6.78 -13.68 6.63
N TYR A 126 -6.69 -14.98 6.36
CA TYR A 126 -5.54 -15.80 6.70
C TYR A 126 -4.58 -15.84 5.51
N GLU A 127 -3.30 -15.62 5.81
CA GLU A 127 -2.18 -15.80 4.89
C GLU A 127 -1.17 -16.68 5.62
N SER A 128 -0.75 -17.77 4.98
CA SER A 128 0.22 -18.69 5.56
C SER A 128 1.59 -18.03 5.64
N GLY A 129 2.33 -18.29 6.73
CA GLY A 129 3.71 -17.82 6.89
C GLY A 129 3.87 -16.33 7.23
N ILE A 130 2.79 -15.62 7.60
CA ILE A 130 2.84 -14.23 8.05
C ILE A 130 2.09 -14.05 9.37
N THR A 131 2.72 -13.37 10.32
CA THR A 131 2.09 -13.03 11.61
C THR A 131 1.08 -11.90 11.45
N ARG A 132 0.14 -11.76 12.38
CA ARG A 132 -0.85 -10.67 12.34
C ARG A 132 -0.21 -9.27 12.29
N PRO A 133 0.80 -8.92 13.11
CA PRO A 133 1.46 -7.61 13.01
C PRO A 133 2.13 -7.37 11.65
N GLN A 134 2.80 -8.39 11.10
CA GLN A 134 3.42 -8.29 9.78
C GLN A 134 2.37 -8.10 8.67
N ARG A 135 1.23 -8.79 8.77
CA ARG A 135 0.11 -8.64 7.82
C ARG A 135 -0.39 -7.20 7.81
N TYR A 136 -0.65 -6.62 8.98
CA TYR A 136 -1.07 -5.22 9.08
C TYR A 136 -0.02 -4.26 8.54
N ALA A 137 1.26 -4.49 8.82
CA ALA A 137 2.33 -3.69 8.23
C ALA A 137 2.33 -3.77 6.70
N CYS A 138 2.17 -4.95 6.11
CA CYS A 138 2.08 -5.10 4.65
C CYS A 138 0.85 -4.38 4.07
N MET A 139 -0.31 -4.49 4.71
CA MET A 139 -1.54 -3.84 4.26
C MET A 139 -1.46 -2.32 4.37
N VAL A 140 -0.94 -1.79 5.48
CA VAL A 140 -0.75 -0.34 5.64
C VAL A 140 0.30 0.17 4.65
N PHE A 141 1.39 -0.57 4.43
CA PHE A 141 2.40 -0.22 3.43
C PHE A 141 1.80 -0.16 2.02
N HIS A 142 0.96 -1.14 1.68
CA HIS A 142 0.23 -1.20 0.41
C HIS A 142 -0.63 0.05 0.19
N GLU A 143 -1.46 0.42 1.17
CA GLU A 143 -2.28 1.64 1.08
C GLU A 143 -1.43 2.91 1.00
N LEU A 144 -0.31 2.97 1.73
CA LEU A 144 0.61 4.12 1.66
C LEU A 144 1.28 4.26 0.29
N LEU A 145 1.45 3.18 -0.48
CA LEU A 145 1.87 3.30 -1.89
C LEU A 145 0.81 4.00 -2.74
N HIS A 146 -0.47 3.68 -2.56
CA HIS A 146 -1.55 4.41 -3.25
C HIS A 146 -1.59 5.89 -2.83
N VAL A 147 -1.31 6.20 -1.56
CA VAL A 147 -1.13 7.60 -1.12
C VAL A 147 0.00 8.28 -1.91
N LEU A 148 1.13 7.62 -2.10
CA LEU A 148 2.24 8.16 -2.89
C LEU A 148 1.85 8.33 -4.37
N HIS A 149 1.13 7.37 -4.96
CA HIS A 149 0.66 7.48 -6.35
C HIS A 149 -0.33 8.66 -6.52
N ASN A 150 -1.27 8.82 -5.59
CA ASN A 150 -2.16 9.99 -5.54
C ASN A 150 -1.37 11.30 -5.43
N LEU A 151 -0.39 11.37 -4.54
CA LEU A 151 0.46 12.56 -4.35
C LEU A 151 1.29 12.92 -5.58
N ASN A 152 1.68 11.92 -6.37
CA ASN A 152 2.40 12.14 -7.62
C ASN A 152 1.48 12.47 -8.79
N GLY A 153 0.17 12.19 -8.67
CA GLY A 153 -0.77 12.30 -9.78
C GLY A 153 -0.62 11.15 -10.77
N GLU A 154 -0.20 9.99 -10.29
CA GLU A 154 0.06 8.76 -11.06
C GLU A 154 -1.02 7.69 -10.83
N HIS A 155 -2.08 8.00 -10.09
CA HIS A 155 -3.15 7.04 -9.81
C HIS A 155 -3.84 6.62 -11.10
N GLY A 156 -3.75 5.34 -11.44
CA GLY A 156 -4.27 4.82 -12.70
C GLY A 156 -3.51 5.28 -13.96
N GLU A 157 -2.42 6.03 -13.81
CA GLU A 157 -1.51 6.37 -14.91
C GLU A 157 -0.22 5.56 -14.78
N HIS A 158 0.16 4.86 -15.84
CA HIS A 158 1.36 4.03 -15.81
C HIS A 158 2.54 4.75 -16.46
N PRO A 159 3.68 4.90 -15.75
CA PRO A 159 4.84 5.68 -16.22
C PRO A 159 5.48 5.13 -17.52
N LEU A 160 5.12 3.91 -17.91
CA LEU A 160 5.58 3.26 -19.13
C LEU A 160 4.65 3.50 -20.34
N GLY A 161 3.63 4.38 -20.23
CA GLY A 161 2.64 4.59 -21.28
C GLY A 161 1.80 3.34 -21.58
N ILE A 162 1.75 2.40 -20.63
CA ILE A 162 1.07 1.12 -20.79
C ILE A 162 -0.42 1.39 -20.78
N ARG A 163 -1.06 1.18 -21.94
CA ARG A 163 -2.51 1.04 -21.99
C ARG A 163 -2.84 -0.40 -21.60
N PRO A 164 -3.71 -0.62 -20.60
CA PRO A 164 -4.24 -1.96 -20.38
C PRO A 164 -4.85 -2.49 -21.68
N CYS A 165 -4.71 -3.79 -21.93
CA CYS A 165 -5.66 -4.41 -22.84
C CYS A 165 -7.06 -4.17 -22.28
N PRO A 166 -8.01 -3.62 -23.06
CA PRO A 166 -9.40 -3.62 -22.67
C PRO A 166 -9.75 -5.05 -22.26
N ILE A 167 -10.26 -5.24 -21.04
CA ILE A 167 -10.62 -6.55 -20.54
C ILE A 167 -12.12 -6.74 -20.81
N PRO A 168 -12.54 -7.43 -21.89
CA PRO A 168 -13.96 -7.57 -22.20
C PRO A 168 -14.63 -8.39 -21.08
N GLY A 169 -15.73 -7.88 -20.54
CA GLY A 169 -16.54 -8.59 -19.54
C GLY A 169 -16.02 -8.57 -18.09
N ALA A 170 -14.90 -7.89 -17.80
CA ALA A 170 -14.54 -7.64 -16.41
C ALA A 170 -15.42 -6.53 -15.82
N LEU A 171 -15.92 -6.75 -14.60
CA LEU A 171 -16.62 -5.72 -13.82
C LEU A 171 -15.67 -4.65 -13.27
N VAL A 172 -14.35 -4.93 -13.30
CA VAL A 172 -13.30 -4.08 -12.74
C VAL A 172 -12.56 -3.41 -13.87
N ASP A 173 -12.32 -2.11 -13.71
CA ASP A 173 -11.47 -1.34 -14.61
C ASP A 173 -10.07 -1.97 -14.64
N SER A 174 -9.62 -2.33 -15.85
CA SER A 174 -8.27 -2.83 -16.10
C SER A 174 -7.17 -1.90 -15.56
N THR A 175 -7.46 -0.61 -15.45
CA THR A 175 -6.59 0.41 -14.86
C THR A 175 -6.42 0.21 -13.36
N ALA A 176 -7.50 -0.08 -12.63
CA ALA A 176 -7.45 -0.36 -11.20
C ALA A 176 -6.66 -1.65 -10.92
N LEU A 177 -6.87 -2.70 -11.71
CA LEU A 177 -6.11 -3.94 -11.55
C LEU A 177 -4.60 -3.76 -11.82
N LEU A 178 -4.23 -2.91 -12.79
CA LEU A 178 -2.83 -2.61 -13.05
C LEU A 178 -2.19 -1.77 -11.95
N GLU A 179 -2.92 -0.81 -11.38
CA GLU A 179 -2.51 -0.04 -10.21
C GLU A 179 -2.19 -0.98 -9.03
N GLU A 180 -3.06 -1.96 -8.76
CA GLU A 180 -2.82 -2.99 -7.73
C GLU A 180 -1.59 -3.86 -8.04
N ALA A 181 -1.43 -4.30 -9.29
CA ALA A 181 -0.26 -5.08 -9.71
C ALA A 181 1.05 -4.29 -9.56
N ARG A 182 1.02 -2.98 -9.84
CA ARG A 182 2.14 -2.06 -9.63
C ARG A 182 2.45 -1.91 -8.14
N THR A 183 1.43 -1.64 -7.33
CA THR A 183 1.56 -1.52 -5.87
C THR A 183 2.15 -2.79 -5.25
N VAL A 184 1.69 -3.97 -5.68
CA VAL A 184 2.25 -5.25 -5.19
C VAL A 184 3.66 -5.51 -5.72
N GLY A 185 3.98 -5.05 -6.94
CA GLY A 185 5.24 -5.35 -7.63
C GLY A 185 5.21 -6.71 -8.33
N LEU A 186 4.14 -6.98 -9.06
CA LEU A 186 3.94 -8.20 -9.84
C LEU A 186 4.46 -8.06 -11.28
N GLY A 187 5.04 -9.13 -11.81
CA GLY A 187 5.43 -9.24 -13.21
C GLY A 187 6.33 -8.11 -13.66
N ARG A 188 5.89 -7.34 -14.66
CA ARG A 188 6.68 -6.21 -15.19
C ARG A 188 6.94 -5.10 -14.18
N PHE A 189 6.16 -5.01 -13.12
CA PHE A 189 6.38 -4.07 -12.02
C PHE A 189 7.34 -4.61 -10.95
N SER A 190 7.92 -5.79 -11.14
CA SER A 190 8.90 -6.37 -10.20
C SER A 190 10.13 -5.48 -9.96
N ASN A 191 10.46 -4.60 -10.92
CA ASN A 191 11.60 -3.68 -10.82
C ASN A 191 11.27 -2.33 -10.16
N GLU A 192 9.99 -2.03 -9.88
CA GLU A 192 9.55 -0.78 -9.21
C GLU A 192 10.36 -0.53 -7.95
N ILE A 193 10.93 0.66 -7.78
CA ILE A 193 11.82 0.98 -6.63
C ILE A 193 11.09 0.73 -5.30
N LEU A 194 9.81 1.08 -5.24
CA LEU A 194 8.93 0.85 -4.10
C LEU A 194 7.77 -0.05 -4.53
N SER A 195 7.59 -1.16 -3.82
CA SER A 195 6.45 -2.07 -3.99
C SER A 195 6.25 -2.90 -2.73
N GLU A 196 5.04 -3.43 -2.53
CA GLU A 196 4.72 -4.30 -1.40
C GLU A 196 5.72 -5.47 -1.33
N ASN A 197 6.04 -6.10 -2.46
CA ASN A 197 6.97 -7.23 -2.49
C ASN A 197 8.40 -6.87 -2.07
N LYS A 198 8.88 -5.64 -2.34
CA LYS A 198 10.17 -5.18 -1.81
C LYS A 198 10.13 -4.98 -0.31
N PHE A 199 9.04 -4.43 0.21
CA PHE A 199 8.84 -4.32 1.65
C PHE A 199 8.73 -5.70 2.34
N ARG A 200 7.96 -6.63 1.74
CA ARG A 200 7.82 -8.01 2.22
C ARG A 200 9.16 -8.73 2.32
N ALA A 201 10.05 -8.51 1.36
CA ALA A 201 11.40 -9.07 1.37
C ALA A 201 12.22 -8.58 2.58
N GLU A 202 12.20 -7.28 2.89
CA GLU A 202 12.89 -6.73 4.08
C GLU A 202 12.26 -7.19 5.40
N LEU A 203 10.93 -7.39 5.42
CA LEU A 203 10.20 -7.88 6.59
C LEU A 203 10.34 -9.41 6.81
N GLY A 204 10.95 -10.12 5.86
CA GLY A 204 11.14 -11.57 5.90
C GLY A 204 9.85 -12.37 5.77
N VAL A 205 8.84 -11.83 5.06
CA VAL A 205 7.55 -12.50 4.83
C VAL A 205 7.43 -13.00 3.38
N PRO A 206 6.58 -14.01 3.11
CA PRO A 206 6.46 -14.58 1.76
C PRO A 206 6.07 -13.54 0.72
N ARG A 207 6.75 -13.52 -0.43
CA ARG A 207 6.40 -12.69 -1.61
C ARG A 207 4.98 -13.03 -2.09
N ARG A 208 4.21 -12.02 -2.50
CA ARG A 208 2.95 -12.22 -3.23
C ARG A 208 3.25 -12.50 -4.70
N THR A 209 2.70 -13.59 -5.21
CA THR A 209 2.77 -13.96 -6.63
C THR A 209 1.45 -13.73 -7.37
N VAL A 210 0.42 -13.26 -6.66
CA VAL A 210 -0.91 -13.00 -7.19
C VAL A 210 -1.60 -11.88 -6.41
N TYR A 211 -2.35 -11.04 -7.12
CA TYR A 211 -3.34 -10.15 -6.57
C TYR A 211 -4.73 -10.64 -6.99
N GLN A 212 -5.63 -10.82 -6.02
CA GLN A 212 -7.00 -11.29 -6.26
C GLN A 212 -7.98 -10.15 -5.99
N HIS A 213 -8.82 -9.87 -6.99
CA HIS A 213 -10.02 -9.05 -6.89
C HIS A 213 -11.25 -9.96 -7.06
N GLU A 214 -12.42 -9.53 -6.59
CA GLU A 214 -13.68 -10.30 -6.63
C GLU A 214 -14.03 -10.95 -7.97
N SER A 215 -13.56 -10.41 -9.10
CA SER A 215 -13.86 -10.92 -10.45
C SER A 215 -12.63 -11.20 -11.32
N ALA A 216 -11.42 -10.94 -10.81
CA ALA A 216 -10.18 -11.08 -11.57
C ALA A 216 -8.98 -11.39 -10.66
N ALA A 217 -7.95 -12.04 -11.21
CA ALA A 217 -6.68 -12.23 -10.50
C ALA A 217 -5.50 -11.95 -11.43
N ILE A 218 -4.54 -11.12 -11.00
CA ILE A 218 -3.29 -10.84 -11.72
C ILE A 218 -2.16 -11.63 -11.08
N TYR A 219 -1.33 -12.26 -11.91
CA TYR A 219 -0.22 -13.11 -11.50
C TYR A 219 1.14 -12.50 -11.85
N ASP A 220 2.17 -12.97 -11.15
CA ASP A 220 3.55 -12.53 -11.29
C ASP A 220 4.18 -12.83 -12.67
N ASP A 221 3.55 -13.66 -13.50
CA ASP A 221 3.99 -13.94 -14.88
C ASP A 221 3.27 -13.07 -15.93
N ASN A 222 2.71 -11.93 -15.51
CA ASN A 222 1.97 -10.99 -16.36
C ASN A 222 0.71 -11.58 -16.99
N THR A 223 0.05 -12.50 -16.30
CA THR A 223 -1.23 -13.05 -16.74
C THR A 223 -2.37 -12.64 -15.82
N VAL A 224 -3.58 -12.65 -16.36
CA VAL A 224 -4.83 -12.37 -15.66
C VAL A 224 -5.81 -13.52 -15.84
N ILE A 225 -6.54 -13.90 -14.78
CA ILE A 225 -7.71 -14.78 -14.86
C ILE A 225 -8.96 -13.94 -14.64
N LYS A 226 -10.03 -14.22 -15.41
CA LYS A 226 -11.33 -13.53 -15.34
C LYS A 226 -12.41 -14.56 -15.00
N GLY A 227 -13.21 -14.31 -13.97
CA GLY A 227 -14.27 -15.24 -13.57
C GLY A 227 -13.77 -16.68 -13.42
N VAL A 228 -14.38 -17.63 -14.13
CA VAL A 228 -14.09 -19.08 -14.00
C VAL A 228 -13.20 -19.63 -15.12
N GLU A 229 -12.94 -18.90 -16.22
CA GLU A 229 -12.32 -19.50 -17.41
C GLU A 229 -11.27 -18.61 -18.11
N LYS A 230 -10.09 -19.23 -18.22
CA LYS A 230 -8.91 -18.88 -19.02
C LYS A 230 -7.99 -17.78 -18.50
N ARG A 231 -6.71 -18.15 -18.42
CA ARG A 231 -5.56 -17.29 -18.11
C ARG A 231 -5.10 -16.61 -19.39
N GLU A 232 -5.09 -15.29 -19.40
CA GLU A 232 -4.74 -14.47 -20.56
C GLU A 232 -3.55 -13.56 -20.24
N PRO A 233 -2.73 -13.17 -21.23
CA PRO A 233 -1.74 -12.11 -21.04
C PRO A 233 -2.39 -10.80 -20.60
N LEU A 234 -1.78 -10.12 -19.61
CA LEU A 234 -2.23 -8.81 -19.10
C LEU A 234 -1.92 -7.67 -20.08
N TYR A 235 -1.00 -7.91 -21.02
CA TYR A 235 -0.55 -6.95 -22.03
C TYR A 235 -0.58 -7.60 -23.41
N SER A 236 -1.09 -6.89 -24.40
CA SER A 236 -0.84 -7.19 -25.81
C SER A 236 0.57 -6.72 -26.15
N ASP A 237 1.32 -7.51 -26.91
CA ASP A 237 2.61 -7.10 -27.49
C ASP A 237 2.41 -5.91 -28.44
N ILE A 238 2.28 -4.70 -27.90
CA ILE A 238 2.42 -3.46 -28.68
C ILE A 238 3.88 -3.06 -28.54
N LEU A 239 4.59 -3.28 -29.65
CA LEU A 239 5.95 -2.87 -29.92
C LEU A 239 6.22 -1.48 -29.33
N VAL A 240 7.33 -1.37 -28.61
CA VAL A 240 8.04 -0.10 -28.44
C VAL A 240 8.16 0.50 -29.83
N VAL A 241 7.44 1.58 -30.12
CA VAL A 241 7.75 2.41 -31.27
C VAL A 241 9.14 2.94 -30.98
N SER A 242 10.15 2.30 -31.57
CA SER A 242 11.49 2.84 -31.61
C SER A 242 11.35 4.27 -32.12
N SER A 243 11.79 5.24 -31.33
CA SER A 243 12.02 6.58 -31.82
C SER A 243 13.01 6.47 -32.98
N GLU A 244 12.48 6.42 -34.20
CA GLU A 244 13.29 6.60 -35.39
C GLU A 244 13.97 7.96 -35.28
N LYS A 245 15.26 7.92 -35.63
CA LYS A 245 16.20 9.02 -35.58
C LYS A 245 15.63 10.23 -36.31
N TYR A 246 15.65 11.37 -35.65
CA TYR A 246 15.74 12.64 -36.35
C TYR A 246 17.23 12.83 -36.70
N ASP A 247 17.56 12.67 -37.98
CA ASP A 247 18.70 13.34 -38.60
C ASP A 247 18.37 14.82 -38.81
#